data_AF-A0A2E1J3W4-F1
#
_entry.id   AF-A0A2E1J3W4-F1
#
_cell.length_a   1.000
_cell.length_b   1.000
_cell.length_c   1.000
_cell.angle_alpha   90.00
_cell.angle_beta   90.00
_cell.angle_gamma   90.00
#
_symmetry.space_group_name_H-M   'P 1'
#
loop_
_entity.id
_entity.type
_entity.pdbx_description
1 polymer ?
#
loop_
_entity_poly.entity_id
_entity_poly.type
_entity_poly.pdbx_seq_one_letter_code
_entity_poly.pdbx_strand_id
1 'polypeptide(L)'
;MKNIFLVLVFGIFASNTYALDINGDAYDFTGNITSITLTDEGGVINVVGETGEYGKVWLTYNLNLDNPATPNQGSFTGRAVAIDDNGNRNSATRQGVWERKGNMMHFKSLDDVSDGNQYLCITSANLSDDSLTMKFYSVK
;
A
#
# COMPACT_ATOMS: atom_id res chain seq x y z
N MET A 1 37.90 -26.66 -37.34
CA MET A 1 36.99 -25.52 -37.09
C MET A 1 35.54 -26.03 -37.07
N LYS A 2 35.09 -26.69 -36.00
CA LYS A 2 33.71 -27.20 -35.92
C LYS A 2 33.12 -27.14 -34.51
N ASN A 3 33.94 -26.83 -33.49
CA ASN A 3 33.54 -26.83 -32.09
C ASN A 3 33.46 -25.43 -31.47
N ILE A 4 33.75 -24.37 -32.24
CA ILE A 4 33.62 -22.97 -31.78
C ILE A 4 32.21 -22.42 -32.02
N PHE A 5 31.45 -23.02 -32.94
CA PHE A 5 30.11 -22.54 -33.27
C PHE A 5 29.05 -22.87 -32.19
N LEU A 6 29.31 -23.88 -31.35
CA LEU A 6 28.37 -24.30 -30.31
C LEU A 6 28.43 -23.42 -29.05
N VAL A 7 29.52 -22.67 -28.84
CA VAL A 7 29.69 -21.82 -27.64
C VAL A 7 28.94 -20.49 -27.79
N LEU A 8 28.66 -20.03 -29.02
CA LEU A 8 28.02 -18.73 -29.25
C LEU A 8 26.48 -18.75 -29.09
N VAL A 9 25.85 -19.93 -29.15
CA VAL A 9 24.37 -20.06 -29.11
C VAL A 9 23.80 -20.00 -27.69
N PHE A 10 24.66 -20.09 -26.66
CA PHE A 10 24.24 -20.01 -25.25
C PHE A 10 24.17 -18.57 -24.68
N GLY A 11 24.49 -17.56 -25.48
CA GLY A 11 24.83 -16.23 -24.97
C GLY A 11 23.69 -15.24 -24.73
N ILE A 12 22.43 -15.50 -25.09
CA ILE A 12 21.39 -14.46 -25.04
C ILE A 12 20.05 -15.00 -24.54
N PHE A 13 20.00 -15.38 -23.27
CA PHE A 13 18.75 -15.26 -22.52
C PHE A 13 18.87 -14.02 -21.63
N ALA A 14 18.54 -12.84 -22.19
CA ALA A 14 18.25 -11.69 -21.35
C ALA A 14 16.93 -12.00 -20.63
N SER A 15 17.00 -12.42 -19.37
CA SER A 15 15.82 -12.49 -18.52
C SER A 15 15.32 -11.07 -18.31
N ASN A 16 14.10 -10.77 -18.79
CA ASN A 16 13.40 -9.56 -18.37
C ASN A 16 13.14 -9.70 -16.87
N THR A 17 13.95 -9.03 -16.06
CA THR A 17 13.74 -8.96 -14.62
C THR A 17 12.67 -7.90 -14.38
N TYR A 18 11.44 -8.33 -14.09
CA TYR A 18 10.41 -7.42 -13.60
C TYR A 18 10.71 -7.14 -12.12
N ALA A 19 11.02 -5.88 -11.81
CA ALA A 19 11.21 -5.40 -10.46
C ALA A 19 10.24 -4.25 -10.19
N LEU A 20 9.83 -4.09 -8.94
CA LEU A 20 9.19 -2.86 -8.49
C LEU A 20 10.31 -1.82 -8.33
N ASP A 21 10.32 -0.82 -9.21
CA ASP A 21 11.25 0.30 -9.06
C ASP A 21 10.68 1.28 -8.04
N ILE A 22 11.50 1.73 -7.10
CA ILE A 22 11.09 2.68 -6.07
C ILE A 22 11.78 3.99 -6.38
N ASN A 23 10.99 4.97 -6.82
CA ASN A 23 11.47 6.25 -7.31
C ASN A 23 11.38 7.32 -6.22
N GLY A 24 12.49 8.01 -5.97
CA GLY A 24 12.54 9.19 -5.10
C GLY A 24 12.44 8.91 -3.60
N ASP A 25 12.23 9.97 -2.84
CA ASP A 25 12.04 9.92 -1.39
C ASP A 25 10.59 9.53 -1.04
N ALA A 26 10.41 9.00 0.18
CA ALA A 26 9.09 8.69 0.70
C ALA A 26 8.28 9.97 0.95
N TYR A 27 7.02 9.96 0.55
CA TYR A 27 6.03 10.91 1.04
C TYR A 27 5.47 10.42 2.37
N ASP A 28 5.17 11.35 3.27
CA ASP A 28 4.61 11.06 4.59
C ASP A 28 3.12 11.42 4.65
N PHE A 29 2.36 10.57 5.32
CA PHE A 29 0.98 10.81 5.73
C PHE A 29 0.84 10.49 7.21
N THR A 30 0.15 11.36 7.93
CA THR A 30 -0.26 11.15 9.32
C THR A 30 -1.77 11.30 9.44
N GLY A 31 -2.38 10.46 10.26
CA GLY A 31 -3.81 10.48 10.49
C GLY A 31 -4.20 9.77 11.77
N ASN A 32 -5.49 9.77 12.04
CA ASN A 32 -6.07 9.07 13.19
C ASN A 32 -7.20 8.16 12.73
N ILE A 33 -7.28 6.99 13.33
CA ILE A 33 -8.44 6.12 13.23
C ILE A 33 -9.63 6.85 13.85
N THR A 34 -10.73 6.87 13.10
CA THR A 34 -11.98 7.53 13.51
C THR A 34 -13.07 6.53 13.86
N SER A 35 -12.97 5.32 13.31
CA SER A 35 -13.85 4.21 13.67
C SER A 35 -13.24 2.88 13.25
N ILE A 36 -13.60 1.84 14.00
CA ILE A 36 -13.36 0.44 13.66
C ILE A 36 -14.69 -0.30 13.79
N THR A 37 -15.09 -1.01 12.74
CA THR A 37 -16.24 -1.93 12.76
C THR A 37 -15.71 -3.34 12.58
N LEU A 38 -16.15 -4.29 13.41
CA LEU A 38 -15.72 -5.68 13.36
C LEU A 38 -16.84 -6.58 12.83
N THR A 39 -16.49 -7.56 12.02
CA THR A 39 -17.39 -8.60 11.52
C THR A 39 -16.74 -9.98 11.70
N ASP A 40 -17.49 -11.04 11.45
CA ASP A 40 -16.96 -12.40 11.52
C ASP A 40 -15.89 -12.66 10.44
N GLU A 41 -15.95 -11.96 9.31
CA GLU A 41 -15.01 -12.08 8.20
C GLU A 41 -13.84 -11.09 8.27
N GLY A 42 -13.87 -10.12 9.18
CA GLY A 42 -12.81 -9.13 9.34
C GLY A 42 -13.27 -7.82 9.96
N GLY A 43 -13.06 -6.71 9.24
CA GLY A 43 -13.44 -5.41 9.77
C GLY A 43 -13.20 -4.23 8.84
N VAL A 44 -13.75 -3.08 9.20
CA VAL A 44 -13.62 -1.83 8.48
C VAL A 44 -12.94 -0.79 9.38
N ILE A 45 -11.81 -0.25 8.94
CA ILE A 45 -11.10 0.84 9.64
C ILE A 45 -11.21 2.10 8.80
N ASN A 46 -11.68 3.19 9.40
CA ASN A 46 -11.73 4.50 8.77
C ASN A 46 -10.74 5.46 9.41
N VAL A 47 -10.00 6.20 8.59
CA VAL A 47 -8.92 7.09 9.02
C VAL A 47 -9.10 8.44 8.36
N VAL A 48 -8.81 9.50 9.10
CA VAL A 48 -8.73 10.87 8.57
C VAL A 48 -7.37 11.44 8.90
N GLY A 49 -6.76 12.09 7.93
CA GLY A 49 -5.46 12.72 8.09
C GLY A 49 -5.17 13.70 6.97
N GLU A 50 -3.90 14.04 6.81
CA GLU A 50 -3.44 14.95 5.78
C GLU A 50 -2.05 14.59 5.28
N THR A 51 -1.75 15.03 4.06
CA THR A 51 -0.41 14.95 3.46
C THR A 51 -0.18 16.19 2.60
N GLY A 52 1.06 16.66 2.52
CA GLY A 52 1.40 17.84 1.73
C GLY A 52 1.07 17.70 0.24
N GLU A 53 1.11 16.47 -0.28
CA GLU A 53 0.87 16.19 -1.71
C GLU A 53 -0.61 16.35 -2.11
N TYR A 54 -1.52 16.00 -1.20
CA TYR A 54 -2.94 15.80 -1.55
C TYR A 54 -3.93 16.50 -0.60
N GLY A 55 -3.44 17.22 0.42
CA GLY A 55 -4.27 17.89 1.41
C GLY A 55 -4.95 16.92 2.38
N LYS A 56 -6.24 17.15 2.66
CA LYS A 56 -7.00 16.33 3.61
C LYS A 56 -7.44 15.01 2.98
N VAL A 57 -7.17 13.91 3.66
CA VAL A 57 -7.43 12.55 3.15
C VAL A 57 -8.35 11.78 4.08
N TRP A 58 -9.30 11.06 3.49
CA TRP A 58 -10.09 10.02 4.12
C TRP A 58 -9.71 8.66 3.55
N LEU A 59 -9.37 7.72 4.43
CA LEU A 59 -9.03 6.35 4.08
C LEU A 59 -10.03 5.37 4.69
N THR A 60 -10.37 4.35 3.93
CA THR A 60 -11.11 3.17 4.42
C THR A 60 -10.30 1.92 4.11
N TYR A 61 -10.13 1.05 5.10
CA TYR A 61 -9.57 -0.29 4.97
C TYR A 61 -10.67 -1.31 5.23
N ASN A 62 -10.94 -2.19 4.27
CA ASN A 62 -11.81 -3.35 4.42
C ASN A 62 -10.92 -4.59 4.56
N LEU A 63 -10.77 -5.06 5.79
CA LEU A 63 -9.91 -6.17 6.16
C LEU A 63 -10.62 -7.50 5.99
N ASN A 64 -9.88 -8.50 5.52
CA ASN A 64 -10.31 -9.89 5.50
C ASN A 64 -9.47 -10.73 6.47
N LEU A 65 -10.10 -11.60 7.23
CA LEU A 65 -9.48 -12.66 8.05
C LEU A 65 -9.30 -13.94 7.21
N ASP A 66 -8.60 -13.82 6.09
CA ASP A 66 -8.51 -14.85 5.05
C ASP A 66 -7.21 -15.66 5.08
N ASN A 67 -6.31 -15.39 6.03
CA ASN A 67 -5.10 -16.18 6.19
C ASN A 67 -5.37 -17.44 7.04
N PRO A 68 -5.31 -18.66 6.45
CA PRO A 68 -5.67 -19.88 7.16
C PRO A 68 -4.63 -20.32 8.21
N ALA A 69 -3.39 -19.83 8.09
CA ALA A 69 -2.28 -20.24 8.95
C ALA A 69 -2.04 -19.28 10.12
N THR A 70 -2.49 -18.03 10.03
CA THR A 70 -2.18 -17.00 11.02
C THR A 70 -3.32 -16.00 11.16
N PRO A 71 -4.05 -16.00 12.28
CA PRO A 71 -5.26 -15.17 12.45
C PRO A 71 -4.96 -13.66 12.60
N ASN A 72 -3.70 -13.27 12.76
CA ASN A 72 -3.27 -11.88 12.91
C ASN A 72 -2.76 -11.27 11.58
N GLN A 73 -3.08 -11.85 10.44
CA GLN A 73 -2.76 -11.30 9.13
C GLN A 73 -3.82 -11.69 8.10
N GLY A 74 -3.88 -10.97 6.99
CA GLY A 74 -4.82 -11.24 5.91
C GLY A 74 -4.68 -10.23 4.78
N SER A 75 -5.62 -10.26 3.85
CA SER A 75 -5.73 -9.26 2.78
C SER A 75 -6.61 -8.08 3.17
N PHE A 76 -6.49 -6.99 2.42
CA PHE A 76 -7.45 -5.90 2.48
C PHE A 76 -7.67 -5.26 1.11
N THR A 77 -8.85 -4.65 0.97
CA THR A 77 -9.12 -3.65 -0.07
C THR A 77 -9.41 -2.32 0.59
N GLY A 78 -9.05 -1.22 -0.06
CA GLY A 78 -9.21 0.11 0.51
C GLY A 78 -9.46 1.17 -0.53
N ARG A 79 -9.85 2.34 -0.01
CA ARG A 79 -10.08 3.53 -0.81
C ARG A 79 -9.51 4.75 -0.10
N ALA A 80 -8.94 5.66 -0.89
CA ALA A 80 -8.58 6.99 -0.44
C ALA A 80 -9.38 8.03 -1.25
N VAL A 81 -9.81 9.10 -0.59
CA VAL A 81 -10.22 10.33 -1.25
C VAL A 81 -9.49 11.47 -0.56
N ALA A 82 -8.90 12.34 -1.36
CA ALA A 82 -8.20 13.52 -0.89
C ALA A 82 -8.78 14.79 -1.52
N ILE A 83 -8.77 15.88 -0.78
CA ILE A 83 -9.16 17.22 -1.22
C ILE A 83 -8.04 18.19 -0.83
N ASP A 84 -7.45 18.85 -1.83
CA ASP A 84 -6.42 19.87 -1.61
C ASP A 84 -7.02 21.23 -1.20
N ASP A 85 -6.17 22.19 -0.84
CA ASP A 85 -6.59 23.54 -0.42
C ASP A 85 -7.33 24.33 -1.51
N ASN A 86 -7.18 23.93 -2.78
CA ASN A 86 -7.86 24.53 -3.92
C ASN A 86 -9.20 23.82 -4.22
N GLY A 87 -9.54 22.76 -3.48
CA GLY A 87 -10.75 21.95 -3.69
C GLY A 87 -10.62 20.90 -4.79
N ASN A 88 -9.42 20.66 -5.33
CA ASN A 88 -9.19 19.57 -6.28
C ASN A 88 -9.27 18.22 -5.56
N ARG A 89 -9.82 17.24 -6.25
CA ARG A 89 -10.06 15.90 -5.70
C ARG A 89 -9.15 14.86 -6.36
N ASN A 90 -8.43 14.11 -5.52
CA ASN A 90 -7.77 12.87 -5.91
C ASN A 90 -8.46 11.68 -5.24
N SER A 91 -8.46 10.53 -5.90
CA SER A 91 -8.90 9.29 -5.27
C SER A 91 -8.01 8.14 -5.65
N ALA A 92 -7.81 7.23 -4.70
CA ALA A 92 -7.02 6.03 -4.91
C ALA A 92 -7.81 4.77 -4.58
N THR A 93 -7.59 3.72 -5.35
CA THR A 93 -7.91 2.35 -4.94
C THR A 93 -6.67 1.70 -4.38
N ARG A 94 -6.83 0.93 -3.30
CA ARG A 94 -5.72 0.37 -2.52
C ARG A 94 -5.94 -1.11 -2.29
N GLN A 95 -4.94 -1.94 -2.58
CA GLN A 95 -5.04 -3.38 -2.33
C GLN A 95 -3.74 -3.90 -1.74
N GLY A 96 -3.85 -4.77 -0.75
CA GLY A 96 -2.67 -5.21 -0.04
C GLY A 96 -2.92 -6.25 1.03
N VAL A 97 -1.94 -6.34 1.93
CA VAL A 97 -1.95 -7.25 3.08
C VAL A 97 -1.78 -6.47 4.37
N TRP A 98 -2.31 -7.03 5.45
CA TRP A 98 -2.17 -6.50 6.80
C TRP A 98 -1.64 -7.58 7.74
N GLU A 99 -0.94 -7.15 8.79
CA GLU A 99 -0.60 -7.98 9.94
C GLU A 99 -0.78 -7.18 11.24
N ARG A 100 -0.98 -7.86 12.37
CA ARG A 100 -1.07 -7.27 13.69
C ARG A 100 -0.07 -7.89 14.66
N LYS A 101 0.71 -7.05 15.34
CA LYS A 101 1.68 -7.40 16.37
C LYS A 101 1.40 -6.58 17.62
N GLY A 102 0.79 -7.21 18.63
CA GLY A 102 0.36 -6.51 19.84
C GLY A 102 -0.68 -5.44 19.54
N ASN A 103 -0.40 -4.20 19.92
CA ASN A 103 -1.24 -3.03 19.65
C ASN A 103 -0.98 -2.39 18.28
N MET A 104 0.01 -2.86 17.52
CA MET A 104 0.34 -2.30 16.21
C MET A 104 -0.27 -3.13 15.08
N MET A 105 -0.92 -2.46 14.14
CA MET A 105 -1.24 -3.01 12.83
C MET A 105 -0.29 -2.44 11.77
N HIS A 106 0.13 -3.28 10.85
CA HIS A 106 0.98 -2.90 9.72
C HIS A 106 0.30 -3.28 8.41
N PHE A 107 0.36 -2.39 7.42
CA PHE A 107 -0.21 -2.61 6.10
C PHE A 107 0.84 -2.39 5.03
N LYS A 108 0.75 -3.17 3.96
CA LYS A 108 1.52 -3.00 2.73
C LYS A 108 0.55 -3.06 1.56
N SER A 109 0.50 -2.00 0.75
CA SER A 109 -0.37 -1.95 -0.44
C SER A 109 0.30 -1.37 -1.67
N LEU A 110 -0.27 -1.70 -2.81
CA LEU A 110 -0.12 -0.93 -4.03
C LEU A 110 -1.37 -0.09 -4.23
N ASP A 111 -1.17 1.19 -4.54
CA ASP A 111 -2.22 2.18 -4.65
C ASP A 111 -2.19 2.77 -6.06
N ASP A 112 -3.38 2.86 -6.68
CA ASP A 112 -3.59 3.45 -8.01
C ASP A 112 -4.40 4.73 -7.86
N VAL A 113 -3.79 5.87 -8.19
CA VAL A 113 -4.34 7.21 -7.93
C VAL A 113 -4.91 7.81 -9.22
N SER A 114 -5.98 8.58 -9.09
CA SER A 114 -6.71 9.16 -10.23
C SER A 114 -5.92 10.17 -11.08
N ASP A 115 -4.78 10.67 -10.59
CA ASP A 115 -3.84 11.50 -11.36
C ASP A 115 -2.86 10.68 -12.22
N GLY A 116 -2.94 9.35 -12.13
CA GLY A 116 -2.10 8.42 -12.85
C GLY A 116 -0.83 8.00 -12.10
N ASN A 117 -0.61 8.47 -10.87
CA ASN A 117 0.47 8.00 -10.00
C ASN A 117 0.16 6.63 -9.41
N GLN A 118 1.20 5.85 -9.15
CA GLN A 118 1.11 4.56 -8.47
C GLN A 118 2.11 4.52 -7.33
N TYR A 119 1.68 4.02 -6.18
CA TYR A 119 2.48 4.03 -4.97
C TYR A 119 2.56 2.66 -4.31
N LEU A 120 3.76 2.34 -3.78
CA LEU A 120 3.91 1.37 -2.71
C LEU A 120 3.69 2.09 -1.38
N CYS A 121 2.76 1.62 -0.57
CA CYS A 121 2.42 2.22 0.71
C CYS A 121 2.73 1.28 1.87
N ILE A 122 3.46 1.77 2.86
CA ILE A 122 3.79 1.06 4.10
C ILE A 122 3.17 1.86 5.25
N THR A 123 2.21 1.25 5.93
CA THR A 123 1.41 1.90 6.97
C THR A 123 1.61 1.23 8.31
N SER A 124 1.67 2.01 9.38
CA SER A 124 1.59 1.53 10.76
C SER A 124 0.50 2.27 11.50
N ALA A 125 -0.39 1.53 12.16
CA ALA A 125 -1.46 2.06 12.99
C ALA A 125 -1.32 1.53 14.42
N ASN A 126 -1.37 2.42 15.39
CA ASN A 126 -1.36 2.09 16.82
C ASN A 126 -2.81 2.07 17.33
N LEU A 127 -3.26 0.88 17.73
CA LEU A 127 -4.63 0.67 18.22
C LEU A 127 -4.84 1.17 19.66
N SER A 128 -3.78 1.59 20.36
CA SER A 128 -3.88 2.11 21.73
C SER A 128 -4.16 3.60 21.80
N ASP A 129 -3.71 4.37 20.80
CA ASP A 129 -3.88 5.82 20.73
C ASP A 129 -4.51 6.29 19.41
N ASP A 130 -4.98 5.33 18.59
CA ASP A 130 -5.60 5.53 17.29
C ASP A 130 -4.72 6.23 16.23
N SER A 131 -3.43 6.43 16.49
CA SER A 131 -2.54 7.09 15.54
C SER A 131 -2.20 6.20 14.34
N LEU A 132 -2.06 6.81 13.16
CA LEU A 132 -1.63 6.13 11.94
C LEU A 132 -0.59 6.96 11.20
N THR A 133 0.48 6.28 10.79
CA THR A 133 1.53 6.84 9.93
C THR A 133 1.67 5.99 8.68
N MET A 134 1.92 6.64 7.55
CA MET A 134 2.14 5.97 6.28
C MET A 134 3.29 6.63 5.54
N LYS A 135 4.15 5.79 4.99
CA LYS A 135 5.12 6.16 3.96
C LYS A 135 4.67 5.61 2.63
N PHE A 136 4.68 6.44 1.60
CA PHE A 136 4.34 5.99 0.25
C PHE A 136 5.40 6.43 -0.75
N TYR A 137 5.71 5.55 -1.71
CA TYR A 137 6.83 5.68 -2.63
C TYR A 137 6.35 5.51 -4.05
N SER A 138 6.76 6.40 -4.97
CA SER A 138 6.37 6.26 -6.37
C SER A 138 6.95 4.97 -6.93
N VAL A 139 6.13 4.20 -7.62
CA VAL A 139 6.55 2.97 -8.33
C VAL A 139 6.32 3.06 -9.84
N LYS A 140 6.08 4.28 -10.31
CA LYS A 140 5.93 4.68 -11.71
C LYS A 140 6.90 5.80 -12.03
#